data_AF-A0A7J6Q3R0-F1
#
_entry.id   AF-A0A7J6Q3R0-F1
#
_cell.length_a   1.000
_cell.length_b   1.000
_cell.length_c   1.000
_cell.angle_alpha   90.00
_cell.angle_beta   90.00
_cell.angle_gamma   90.00
#
_symmetry.space_group_name_H-M   'P 1'
#
loop_
_entity.id
_entity.type
_entity.pdbx_description
1 polymer ?
#
loop_
_entity_poly.entity_id
_entity_poly.type
_entity_poly.pdbx_seq_one_letter_code
_entity_poly.pdbx_strand_id
1 'polypeptide(L)'
;DSQKLRPSQPAKLKVYDYSVPLLQRLTEGQQQQFRKEIEDYKSHHWWEEVGDHTKGDKKSIGTACTFPVAQSIFKTTKCRPCTDCREINKYLPRASYDGFTIFEATALVRGRWNSSYTLAFLDLSKAFYRLRLGDEKYVHIVTDSHRYCSNRVVFGLVFGPAALSGLVLAVLNAAFTGLLGRPVMCKSTREFTNLVPNLFCVVYYDD
;
A
#
# COMPACT_ATOMS: atom_id res chain seq x y z
N ASP A 1 -36.99 11.20 -16.54
CA ASP A 1 -36.05 10.26 -17.18
C ASP A 1 -34.60 10.58 -16.86
N SER A 2 -34.11 10.03 -15.75
CA SER A 2 -32.71 10.13 -15.34
C SER A 2 -32.07 8.76 -15.54
N GLN A 3 -31.62 8.49 -16.78
CA GLN A 3 -30.82 7.30 -17.07
C GLN A 3 -29.52 7.39 -16.26
N LYS A 4 -29.47 6.65 -15.15
CA LYS A 4 -28.25 6.34 -14.42
C LYS A 4 -27.28 5.67 -15.40
N LEU A 5 -26.25 6.42 -15.81
CA LEU A 5 -25.03 5.89 -16.40
C LEU A 5 -24.48 4.83 -15.44
N ARG A 6 -24.80 3.56 -15.70
CA ARG A 6 -24.06 2.45 -15.11
C ARG A 6 -22.67 2.51 -15.71
N PRO A 7 -21.58 2.52 -14.92
CA PRO A 7 -20.28 2.23 -15.49
C PRO A 7 -20.40 0.88 -16.20
N SER A 8 -20.12 0.87 -17.50
CA SER A 8 -20.02 -0.36 -18.27
C SER A 8 -19.07 -1.30 -17.55
N GLN A 9 -19.46 -2.56 -17.37
CA GLN A 9 -18.54 -3.57 -16.85
C GLN A 9 -17.28 -3.55 -17.73
N PRO A 10 -16.07 -3.52 -17.14
CA PRO A 10 -14.86 -3.52 -17.93
C PRO A 10 -14.87 -4.78 -18.79
N ALA A 11 -14.75 -4.61 -20.11
CA ALA A 11 -14.40 -5.70 -21.00
C ALA A 11 -13.21 -6.46 -20.37
N LYS A 12 -13.20 -7.80 -20.44
CA LYS A 12 -12.12 -8.63 -19.89
C LYS A 12 -10.79 -8.19 -20.51
N LEU A 13 -10.12 -7.24 -19.85
CA LEU A 13 -8.85 -6.69 -20.29
C LEU A 13 -7.83 -7.80 -20.19
N LYS A 14 -7.21 -8.12 -21.32
CA LYS A 14 -6.17 -9.14 -21.40
C LYS A 14 -4.93 -8.60 -20.68
N VAL A 15 -4.77 -8.98 -19.42
CA VAL A 15 -3.53 -8.72 -18.67
C VAL A 15 -2.47 -9.68 -19.19
N TYR A 16 -1.40 -9.13 -19.76
CA TYR A 16 -0.24 -9.92 -20.15
C TYR A 16 0.61 -10.21 -18.92
N ASP A 17 0.97 -11.48 -18.73
CA ASP A 17 1.87 -11.88 -17.68
C ASP A 17 3.33 -11.66 -18.13
N TYR A 18 3.89 -10.50 -17.74
CA TYR A 18 5.29 -10.16 -18.01
C TYR A 18 6.25 -10.74 -16.96
N SER A 19 5.73 -11.38 -15.90
CA SER A 19 6.55 -11.80 -14.76
C SER A 19 7.54 -12.89 -15.12
N VAL A 20 7.13 -13.90 -15.90
CA VAL A 20 7.97 -15.03 -16.32
C VAL A 20 9.20 -14.57 -17.11
N PRO A 21 9.07 -13.83 -18.23
CA PRO A 21 10.25 -13.39 -18.99
C PRO A 21 11.13 -12.41 -18.20
N LEU A 22 10.56 -11.64 -17.26
CA LEU A 22 11.34 -10.75 -16.40
C LEU A 22 12.09 -11.51 -15.30
N LEU A 23 11.50 -12.56 -14.74
CA LEU A 23 12.12 -13.41 -13.73
C LEU A 23 13.31 -14.19 -14.30
N GLN A 24 13.18 -14.71 -15.52
CA GLN A 24 14.24 -15.45 -16.21
C GLN A 24 15.49 -14.61 -16.49
N ARG A 25 15.39 -13.27 -16.50
CA ARG A 25 16.52 -12.35 -16.71
C ARG A 25 17.32 -12.06 -15.44
N LEU A 26 16.83 -12.48 -14.28
CA LEU A 26 17.47 -12.22 -12.99
C LEU A 26 18.51 -13.29 -12.65
N THR A 27 19.45 -12.93 -11.79
CA THR A 27 20.35 -13.92 -11.19
C THR A 27 19.59 -14.89 -10.29
N GLU A 28 20.14 -16.08 -10.04
CA GLU A 28 19.49 -17.09 -9.19
C GLU A 28 19.14 -16.54 -7.81
N GLY A 29 20.05 -15.80 -7.18
CA GLY A 29 19.80 -15.17 -5.88
C GLY A 29 18.65 -14.15 -5.90
N GLN A 30 18.51 -13.40 -7.00
CA GLN A 30 17.38 -12.48 -7.18
C GLN A 30 16.06 -13.22 -7.42
N GLN A 31 16.09 -14.31 -8.19
CA GLN A 31 14.90 -15.15 -8.39
C GLN A 31 14.44 -15.78 -7.07
N GLN A 32 15.38 -16.30 -6.27
CA GLN A 32 15.09 -16.85 -4.94
C GLN A 32 14.51 -15.78 -4.01
N GLN A 33 15.10 -14.58 -3.98
CA GLN A 33 14.56 -13.46 -3.20
C GLN A 33 13.15 -13.08 -3.64
N PHE A 34 12.88 -13.02 -4.95
CA PHE A 34 11.55 -12.73 -5.47
C PHE A 34 10.52 -13.77 -5.01
N ARG A 35 10.82 -15.06 -5.20
CA ARG A 35 9.93 -16.16 -4.76
C ARG A 35 9.71 -16.14 -3.24
N LYS A 36 10.75 -15.83 -2.47
CA LYS A 36 10.63 -15.64 -1.01
C LYS A 36 9.65 -14.52 -0.66
N GLU A 37 9.69 -13.38 -1.35
CA GLU A 37 8.71 -12.32 -1.12
C GLU A 37 7.28 -12.77 -1.43
N ILE A 38 7.07 -13.57 -2.48
CA ILE A 38 5.74 -14.14 -2.80
C ILE A 38 5.26 -15.06 -1.68
N GLU A 39 6.12 -15.95 -1.19
CA GLU A 39 5.80 -16.83 -0.05
C GLU A 39 5.56 -16.04 1.25
N ASP A 40 6.24 -14.91 1.46
CA ASP A 40 5.93 -14.00 2.56
C ASP A 40 4.50 -13.44 2.43
N TYR A 41 4.03 -13.05 1.24
CA TYR A 41 2.64 -12.62 1.07
C TYR A 41 1.63 -13.76 1.34
N LYS A 42 1.96 -14.99 0.96
CA LYS A 42 1.10 -16.17 1.19
C LYS A 42 1.02 -16.54 2.66
N SER A 43 2.17 -16.61 3.34
CA SER A 43 2.25 -16.97 4.77
C SER A 43 1.51 -15.99 5.68
N HIS A 44 1.39 -14.72 5.28
CA HIS A 44 0.60 -13.71 6.00
C HIS A 44 -0.90 -13.73 5.66
N HIS A 45 -1.35 -14.66 4.80
CA HIS A 45 -2.70 -14.68 4.25
C HIS A 45 -3.10 -13.34 3.61
N TRP A 46 -2.12 -12.69 2.96
CA TRP A 46 -2.38 -11.51 2.15
C TRP A 46 -2.72 -11.91 0.72
N TRP A 47 -2.07 -12.95 0.20
CA TRP A 47 -2.35 -13.54 -1.09
C TRP A 47 -2.83 -14.99 -0.90
N GLU A 48 -3.89 -15.34 -1.59
CA GLU A 48 -4.45 -16.70 -1.62
C GLU A 48 -4.41 -17.23 -3.05
N GLU A 49 -4.04 -18.50 -3.23
CA GLU A 49 -4.09 -19.13 -4.54
C GLU A 49 -5.54 -19.24 -5.03
N VAL A 50 -5.76 -18.85 -6.28
CA VAL A 50 -7.06 -19.01 -6.91
C VAL A 50 -7.13 -20.43 -7.46
N GLY A 51 -7.91 -21.30 -6.80
CA GLY A 51 -8.24 -22.62 -7.37
C GLY A 51 -9.00 -22.49 -8.69
N ASP A 52 -9.10 -23.60 -9.44
CA ASP A 52 -9.77 -23.65 -10.76
C ASP A 52 -11.22 -23.15 -10.76
N HIS A 53 -11.86 -23.11 -9.59
CA HIS A 53 -13.22 -22.63 -9.40
C HIS A 53 -13.25 -21.18 -8.94
N THR A 54 -13.23 -20.29 -9.93
CA THR A 54 -13.70 -18.89 -9.89
C THR A 54 -14.59 -18.53 -8.69
N LYS A 55 -14.00 -17.96 -7.62
CA LYS A 55 -14.74 -16.99 -6.79
C LYS A 55 -15.12 -15.85 -7.75
N GLY A 56 -16.43 -15.63 -7.92
CA GLY A 56 -16.97 -14.98 -9.11
C GLY A 56 -16.44 -13.57 -9.40
N ASP A 57 -16.13 -13.33 -10.67
CA ASP A 57 -15.66 -12.07 -11.29
C ASP A 57 -16.34 -10.79 -10.75
N LYS A 58 -17.57 -10.89 -10.22
CA LYS A 58 -18.37 -9.75 -9.73
C LYS A 58 -17.76 -8.99 -8.55
N LYS A 59 -16.91 -9.62 -7.73
CA LYS A 59 -16.26 -8.97 -6.56
C LYS A 59 -14.82 -8.53 -6.83
N SER A 60 -14.28 -8.92 -8.00
CA SER A 60 -12.95 -8.46 -8.41
C SER A 60 -13.00 -6.98 -8.78
N ILE A 61 -12.04 -6.20 -8.30
CA ILE A 61 -11.82 -4.83 -8.81
C ILE A 61 -10.90 -4.81 -10.04
N GLY A 62 -10.36 -5.96 -10.43
CA GLY A 62 -9.52 -6.12 -11.61
C GLY A 62 -8.39 -7.12 -11.42
N THR A 63 -7.62 -7.31 -12.48
CA THR A 63 -6.43 -8.17 -12.50
C THR A 63 -5.18 -7.33 -12.66
N ALA A 64 -4.16 -7.59 -11.84
CA ALA A 64 -2.85 -6.95 -11.89
C ALA A 64 -1.76 -8.00 -12.20
N CYS A 65 -0.75 -7.60 -12.96
CA CYS A 65 0.45 -8.41 -13.14
C CYS A 65 1.48 -8.00 -12.08
N THR A 66 1.97 -8.95 -11.29
CA THR A 66 3.13 -8.71 -10.42
C THR A 66 4.38 -9.30 -11.03
N PHE A 67 5.42 -8.50 -11.17
CA PHE A 67 6.70 -8.93 -11.75
C PHE A 67 7.88 -8.50 -10.88
N PRO A 68 9.02 -9.19 -11.00
CA PRO A 68 10.20 -8.83 -10.24
C PRO A 68 10.83 -7.52 -10.74
N VAL A 69 11.30 -6.71 -9.79
CA VAL A 69 12.13 -5.53 -10.06
C VAL A 69 13.42 -5.68 -9.26
N ALA A 70 14.52 -5.86 -9.98
CA ALA A 70 15.86 -5.83 -9.40
C ALA A 70 16.15 -4.43 -8.82
N GLN A 71 16.72 -4.39 -7.63
CA GLN A 71 17.13 -3.14 -7.00
C GLN A 71 18.65 -2.96 -7.09
N SER A 72 19.09 -1.72 -6.92
CA SER A 72 20.52 -1.37 -6.85
C SER A 72 21.24 -2.15 -5.75
N ILE A 73 22.55 -2.39 -5.94
CA ILE A 73 23.43 -3.08 -5.00
C ILE A 73 23.44 -2.45 -3.60
N PHE A 74 23.14 -1.16 -3.47
CA PHE A 74 23.12 -0.44 -2.19
C PHE A 74 21.82 -0.65 -1.39
N LYS A 75 20.80 -1.28 -1.97
CA LYS A 75 19.55 -1.59 -1.26
C LYS A 75 19.67 -2.93 -0.54
N THR A 76 19.01 -3.03 0.62
CA THR A 76 18.93 -4.25 1.44
C THR A 76 18.14 -5.34 0.73
N THR A 77 17.02 -4.96 0.10
CA THR A 77 16.21 -5.86 -0.71
C THR A 77 16.75 -5.88 -2.14
N LYS A 78 17.28 -7.02 -2.60
CA LYS A 78 17.92 -7.13 -3.93
C LYS A 78 16.92 -7.28 -5.08
N CYS A 79 15.74 -7.80 -4.81
CA CYS A 79 14.63 -7.91 -5.76
C CYS A 79 13.32 -7.74 -5.01
N ARG A 80 12.43 -6.90 -5.53
CA ARG A 80 11.09 -6.70 -4.96
C ARG A 80 10.01 -7.03 -5.99
N PRO A 81 8.85 -7.55 -5.56
CA PRO A 81 7.68 -7.63 -6.41
C PRO A 81 7.11 -6.23 -6.67
N CYS A 82 6.76 -5.97 -7.93
CA CYS A 82 6.07 -4.75 -8.35
C CYS A 82 4.77 -5.14 -9.05
N THR A 83 3.65 -4.63 -8.54
CA THR A 83 2.32 -4.93 -9.05
C THR A 83 1.85 -3.81 -9.97
N ASP A 84 1.63 -4.11 -11.25
CA ASP A 84 1.11 -3.15 -12.22
C ASP A 84 -0.42 -3.06 -12.11
N CYS A 85 -0.85 -1.99 -11.44
CA CYS A 85 -2.26 -1.64 -11.27
C CYS A 85 -2.74 -0.57 -12.26
N ARG A 86 -1.97 -0.20 -13.29
CA ARG A 86 -2.32 0.93 -14.17
C ARG A 86 -3.70 0.78 -14.81
N GLU A 87 -4.03 -0.42 -15.29
CA GLU A 87 -5.34 -0.70 -15.88
C GLU A 87 -6.48 -0.65 -14.85
N ILE A 88 -6.25 -1.19 -13.65
CA ILE A 88 -7.22 -1.13 -12.53
C ILE A 88 -7.48 0.34 -12.17
N ASN A 89 -6.42 1.13 -12.03
CA ASN A 89 -6.47 2.52 -11.57
C ASN A 89 -7.24 3.45 -12.51
N LYS A 90 -7.45 3.11 -13.78
CA LYS A 90 -8.27 3.90 -14.71
C LYS A 90 -9.73 4.00 -14.28
N TYR A 91 -10.22 3.01 -13.52
CA TYR A 91 -11.62 2.90 -13.12
C TYR A 91 -11.85 3.15 -11.62
N LEU A 92 -10.77 3.36 -10.86
CA LEU A 92 -10.85 3.66 -9.44
C LEU A 92 -10.94 5.17 -9.21
N PRO A 93 -11.62 5.60 -8.14
CA PRO A 93 -11.59 7.00 -7.75
C PRO A 93 -10.16 7.42 -7.44
N ARG A 94 -9.77 8.58 -7.98
CA ARG A 94 -8.49 9.19 -7.61
C ARG A 94 -8.58 9.65 -6.16
N ALA A 95 -7.55 9.32 -5.39
CA ALA A 95 -7.35 9.87 -4.05
C ALA A 95 -5.86 10.16 -3.88
N SER A 96 -5.54 11.20 -3.13
CA SER A 96 -4.17 11.64 -2.88
C SER A 96 -3.88 11.66 -1.39
N TYR A 97 -2.61 11.51 -1.04
CA TYR A 97 -2.13 11.76 0.31
C TYR A 97 -2.11 13.27 0.59
N ASP A 98 -2.67 13.68 1.73
CA ASP A 98 -2.83 15.07 2.16
C ASP A 98 -1.89 15.49 3.31
N GLY A 99 -1.06 14.56 3.80
CA GLY A 99 -0.10 14.82 4.87
C GLY A 99 1.18 15.51 4.39
N PHE A 100 2.23 15.47 5.22
CA PHE A 100 3.52 16.07 4.87
C PHE A 100 4.27 15.25 3.83
N THR A 101 4.84 15.93 2.84
CA THR A 101 5.93 15.39 2.02
C THR A 101 7.17 15.15 2.89
N ILE A 102 8.09 14.30 2.43
CA ILE A 102 9.36 14.06 3.12
C ILE A 102 10.18 15.35 3.29
N PHE A 103 10.12 16.27 2.31
CA PHE A 103 10.79 17.57 2.38
C PHE A 103 10.19 18.45 3.49
N GLU A 104 8.87 18.60 3.53
CA GLU A 104 8.18 19.35 4.59
C GLU A 104 8.46 18.75 5.97
N ALA A 105 8.36 17.42 6.10
CA ALA A 105 8.64 16.72 7.34
C ALA A 105 10.08 16.96 7.83
N THR A 106 11.05 16.86 6.93
CA THR A 106 12.47 17.11 7.25
C THR A 106 12.74 18.56 7.61
N ALA A 107 12.09 19.51 6.92
CA ALA A 107 12.19 20.93 7.25
C ALA A 107 11.62 21.24 8.64
N LEU A 108 10.47 20.65 8.97
CA LEU A 108 9.82 20.80 10.27
C LEU A 108 10.64 20.20 11.42
N VAL A 109 11.20 19.00 11.25
CA VAL A 109 12.10 18.38 12.24
C VAL A 109 13.34 19.24 12.46
N ARG A 110 14.00 19.70 11.38
CA ARG A 110 15.19 20.56 11.48
C ARG A 110 14.90 21.89 12.17
N GLY A 111 13.79 22.55 11.80
CA GLY A 111 13.42 23.85 12.36
C GLY A 111 13.07 23.83 13.85
N ARG A 112 12.80 22.64 14.41
CA ARG A 112 12.43 22.46 15.82
C ARG A 112 13.41 21.62 16.60
N TRP A 113 14.52 21.24 15.97
CA TRP A 113 15.53 20.42 16.61
C TRP A 113 16.10 21.14 17.84
N ASN A 114 16.13 20.42 18.96
CA ASN A 114 16.75 20.84 20.20
C ASN A 114 17.57 19.65 20.72
N SER A 115 18.76 19.91 21.29
CA SER A 115 19.63 18.86 21.82
C SER A 115 19.01 18.06 22.98
N SER A 116 17.96 18.57 23.61
CA SER A 116 17.18 17.85 24.63
C SER A 116 16.15 16.85 24.05
N TYR A 117 15.92 16.85 22.73
CA TYR A 117 14.98 15.94 22.09
C TYR A 117 15.63 14.64 21.64
N THR A 118 14.85 13.56 21.72
CA THR A 118 15.20 12.25 21.13
C THR A 118 14.33 12.03 19.90
N LEU A 119 14.94 11.61 18.78
CA LEU A 119 14.21 11.22 17.58
C LEU A 119 13.98 9.72 17.57
N ALA A 120 12.72 9.34 17.34
CA ALA A 120 12.32 7.97 17.05
C ALA A 120 11.69 7.93 15.67
N PHE A 121 12.12 6.96 14.85
CA PHE A 121 11.57 6.71 13.53
C PHE A 121 10.85 5.37 13.56
N LEU A 122 9.59 5.37 13.13
CA LEU A 122 8.76 4.17 13.03
C LEU A 122 8.35 3.99 11.57
N ASP A 123 8.63 2.82 11.02
CA ASP A 123 8.22 2.42 9.68
C ASP A 123 7.08 1.39 9.75
N LEU A 124 6.03 1.62 8.98
CA LEU A 124 4.94 0.67 8.83
C LEU A 124 5.27 -0.30 7.70
N SER A 125 6.01 -1.36 8.02
CA SER A 125 6.38 -2.38 7.04
C SER A 125 5.15 -2.99 6.36
N LYS A 126 5.18 -3.01 5.01
CA LYS A 126 4.10 -3.50 4.13
C LYS A 126 2.73 -2.90 4.51
N ALA A 127 2.70 -1.60 4.84
CA ALA A 127 1.54 -0.90 5.39
C ALA A 127 0.23 -1.11 4.63
N PHE A 128 0.25 -1.03 3.29
CA PHE A 128 -0.97 -1.18 2.49
C PHE A 128 -1.62 -2.57 2.68
N TYR A 129 -0.82 -3.63 2.87
CA TYR A 129 -1.34 -4.97 3.11
C TYR A 129 -2.01 -5.15 4.48
N ARG A 130 -1.83 -4.18 5.39
CA ARG A 130 -2.60 -4.13 6.65
C ARG A 130 -4.05 -3.69 6.42
N LEU A 131 -4.31 -2.96 5.35
CA LEU A 131 -5.64 -2.50 4.96
C LEU A 131 -6.37 -3.59 4.19
N ARG A 132 -7.68 -3.71 4.43
CA ARG A 132 -8.58 -4.56 3.66
C ARG A 132 -9.39 -3.74 2.67
N LEU A 133 -9.67 -4.33 1.52
CA LEU A 133 -10.67 -3.83 0.60
C LEU A 133 -12.07 -4.07 1.22
N GLY A 134 -12.96 -3.08 1.08
CA GLY A 134 -14.34 -3.19 1.57
C GLY A 134 -15.19 -4.17 0.74
N ASP A 135 -16.38 -4.49 1.24
CA ASP A 135 -17.42 -5.26 0.52
C ASP A 135 -16.97 -6.63 -0.05
N GLU A 136 -16.05 -7.31 0.64
CA GLU A 136 -15.45 -8.58 0.19
C GLU A 136 -14.79 -8.48 -1.21
N LYS A 137 -14.39 -7.27 -1.60
CA LYS A 137 -13.67 -7.02 -2.85
C LYS A 137 -12.27 -7.61 -2.78
N TYR A 138 -11.75 -7.97 -3.95
CA TYR A 138 -10.38 -8.46 -4.08
C TYR A 138 -9.74 -8.01 -5.39
N VAL A 139 -8.41 -8.08 -5.44
CA VAL A 139 -7.59 -7.90 -6.64
C VAL A 139 -7.11 -9.28 -7.07
N HIS A 140 -7.29 -9.63 -8.34
CA HIS A 140 -6.59 -10.78 -8.93
C HIS A 140 -5.15 -10.39 -9.23
N ILE A 141 -4.22 -11.27 -8.90
CA ILE A 141 -2.80 -11.08 -9.14
C ILE A 141 -2.29 -12.25 -9.98
N VAL A 142 -1.62 -11.94 -11.07
CA VAL A 142 -0.93 -12.94 -11.90
C VAL A 142 0.57 -12.73 -11.74
N THR A 143 1.29 -13.79 -11.41
CA THR A 143 2.76 -13.76 -11.30
C THR A 143 3.35 -15.16 -11.39
N ASP A 144 4.50 -15.28 -12.03
CA ASP A 144 5.25 -16.51 -12.27
C ASP A 144 4.38 -17.66 -12.81
N SER A 145 3.47 -17.38 -13.76
CA SER A 145 2.44 -18.33 -14.25
C SER A 145 1.39 -18.78 -13.23
N HIS A 146 1.41 -18.26 -12.00
CA HIS A 146 0.43 -18.53 -10.96
C HIS A 146 -0.61 -17.40 -10.85
N ARG A 147 -1.77 -17.75 -10.30
CA ARG A 147 -2.87 -16.82 -10.05
C ARG A 147 -3.21 -16.78 -8.57
N TYR A 148 -3.27 -15.57 -8.05
CA TYR A 148 -3.61 -15.27 -6.67
C TYR A 148 -4.76 -14.29 -6.60
N CYS A 149 -5.37 -14.18 -5.44
CA CYS A 149 -6.24 -13.07 -5.07
C CYS A 149 -5.78 -12.44 -3.76
N SER A 150 -6.02 -11.14 -3.62
CA SER A 150 -5.76 -10.40 -2.39
C SER A 150 -6.98 -9.57 -2.06
N ASN A 151 -7.50 -9.73 -0.84
CA ASN A 151 -8.51 -8.83 -0.27
C ASN A 151 -7.87 -7.61 0.41
N ARG A 152 -6.58 -7.39 0.20
CA ARG A 152 -5.81 -6.27 0.79
C ARG A 152 -5.61 -5.16 -0.22
N VAL A 153 -5.28 -3.97 0.27
CA VAL A 153 -4.83 -2.87 -0.60
C VAL A 153 -3.43 -3.23 -1.09
N VAL A 154 -3.30 -3.69 -2.34
CA VAL A 154 -2.01 -4.03 -2.94
C VAL A 154 -1.23 -2.76 -3.33
N PHE A 155 0.10 -2.84 -3.37
CA PHE A 155 0.93 -1.73 -3.86
C PHE A 155 0.53 -1.34 -5.29
N GLY A 156 0.54 -0.04 -5.56
CA GLY A 156 0.22 0.50 -6.88
C GLY A 156 -1.24 0.88 -7.08
N LEU A 157 -2.16 0.52 -6.16
CA LEU A 157 -3.53 1.04 -6.22
C LEU A 157 -3.56 2.55 -5.94
N VAL A 158 -4.25 3.31 -6.81
CA VAL A 158 -4.23 4.79 -6.80
C VAL A 158 -4.69 5.41 -5.47
N PHE A 159 -5.61 4.76 -4.77
CA PHE A 159 -6.14 5.26 -3.50
C PHE A 159 -5.33 4.83 -2.27
N GLY A 160 -4.29 4.00 -2.45
CA GLY A 160 -3.51 3.40 -1.37
C GLY A 160 -3.00 4.44 -0.35
N PRO A 161 -2.27 5.49 -0.78
CA PRO A 161 -1.73 6.50 0.13
C PRO A 161 -2.81 7.21 0.97
N ALA A 162 -3.95 7.54 0.37
CA ALA A 162 -5.08 8.16 1.07
C ALA A 162 -5.69 7.21 2.11
N ALA A 163 -5.88 5.93 1.75
CA ALA A 163 -6.38 4.92 2.68
C ALA A 163 -5.43 4.71 3.88
N LEU A 164 -4.12 4.73 3.63
CA LEU A 164 -3.12 4.65 4.68
C LEU A 164 -3.13 5.90 5.58
N SER A 165 -3.29 7.10 5.02
CA SER A 165 -3.48 8.34 5.80
C SER A 165 -4.63 8.21 6.80
N GLY A 166 -5.78 7.68 6.34
CA GLY A 166 -6.94 7.43 7.20
C GLY A 166 -6.66 6.46 8.35
N LEU A 167 -5.94 5.36 8.09
CA LEU A 167 -5.52 4.42 9.14
C LEU A 167 -4.60 5.10 10.17
N VAL A 168 -3.56 5.81 9.70
CA VAL A 168 -2.61 6.47 10.59
C VAL A 168 -3.31 7.53 11.43
N LEU A 169 -4.22 8.31 10.83
CA LEU A 169 -5.05 9.29 11.54
C LEU A 169 -5.88 8.63 12.65
N ALA A 170 -6.51 7.49 12.37
CA ALA A 170 -7.29 6.76 13.37
C ALA A 170 -6.41 6.25 14.53
N VAL A 171 -5.24 5.68 14.22
CA VAL A 171 -4.29 5.19 15.22
C VAL A 171 -3.76 6.34 16.08
N LEU A 172 -3.40 7.47 15.48
CA LEU A 172 -2.91 8.63 16.22
C LEU A 172 -3.99 9.25 17.11
N ASN A 173 -5.22 9.38 16.62
CA ASN A 173 -6.34 9.85 17.45
C ASN A 173 -6.52 8.95 18.68
N ALA A 174 -6.47 7.63 18.52
CA ALA A 174 -6.57 6.68 19.63
C ALA A 174 -5.38 6.79 20.59
N ALA A 175 -4.15 6.83 20.06
CA ALA A 175 -2.93 6.92 20.86
C ALA A 175 -2.88 8.22 21.69
N PHE A 176 -3.19 9.36 21.08
CA PHE A 176 -3.21 10.65 21.76
C PHE A 176 -4.39 10.79 22.72
N THR A 177 -5.53 10.16 22.43
CA THR A 177 -6.65 10.06 23.39
C THR A 177 -6.21 9.33 24.65
N GLY A 178 -5.51 8.20 24.50
CA GLY A 178 -4.95 7.44 25.62
C GLY A 178 -3.89 8.23 26.40
N LEU A 179 -2.99 8.92 25.68
CA LEU A 179 -1.93 9.74 26.28
C LEU A 179 -2.47 10.94 27.07
N LEU A 180 -3.52 11.60 26.56
CA LEU A 180 -4.07 12.82 27.16
C LEU A 180 -5.21 12.58 28.15
N GLY A 181 -5.74 11.35 28.23
CA GLY A 181 -6.89 11.02 29.09
C GLY A 181 -8.19 11.72 28.67
N ARG A 182 -8.27 12.25 27.44
CA ARG A 182 -9.45 12.91 26.88
C ARG A 182 -9.57 12.65 25.38
N PRO A 183 -10.79 12.68 24.81
CA PRO A 183 -10.96 12.47 23.37
C PRO A 183 -10.16 13.46 22.53
N VAL A 184 -9.43 12.92 21.55
CA VAL A 184 -8.74 13.67 20.49
C VAL A 184 -9.38 13.32 19.15
N MET A 185 -9.78 14.36 18.41
CA MET A 185 -10.49 14.24 17.13
C MET A 185 -9.84 15.14 16.08
N CYS A 186 -8.58 14.87 15.79
CA CYS A 186 -7.88 15.54 14.70
C CYS A 186 -8.45 15.08 13.36
N LYS A 187 -8.55 16.02 12.41
CA LYS A 187 -9.06 15.74 11.05
C LYS A 187 -7.94 15.42 10.06
N SER A 188 -6.70 15.70 10.44
CA SER A 188 -5.52 15.45 9.64
C SER A 188 -4.34 15.03 10.51
N THR A 189 -3.37 14.33 9.92
CA THR A 189 -2.13 13.95 10.61
C THR A 189 -1.26 15.18 10.97
N ARG A 190 -1.43 16.29 10.26
CA ARG A 190 -0.71 17.56 10.50
C ARG A 190 -1.08 18.21 11.85
N GLU A 191 -2.29 17.96 12.36
CA GLU A 191 -2.75 18.55 13.62
C GLU A 191 -2.04 17.96 14.86
N PHE A 192 -1.48 16.75 14.76
CA PHE A 192 -0.78 16.11 15.89
C PHE A 192 0.59 16.72 16.18
N THR A 193 1.15 17.47 15.24
CA THR A 193 2.52 17.98 15.31
C THR A 193 2.80 18.82 16.55
N ASN A 194 1.78 19.47 17.11
CA ASN A 194 1.90 20.36 18.27
C ASN A 194 0.90 20.05 19.39
N LEU A 195 0.26 18.88 19.35
CA LEU A 195 -0.87 18.62 20.22
C LEU A 195 -0.46 18.46 21.69
N VAL A 196 0.76 17.97 21.94
CA VAL A 196 1.28 17.69 23.28
C VAL A 196 2.58 18.49 23.48
N PRO A 197 2.71 19.28 24.55
CA PRO A 197 3.96 19.97 24.86
C PRO A 197 5.13 19.00 24.94
N ASN A 198 6.26 19.35 24.32
CA ASN A 198 7.49 18.54 24.28
C ASN A 198 7.37 17.19 23.55
N LEU A 199 6.26 16.92 22.85
CA LEU A 199 6.14 15.79 21.94
C LEU A 199 5.88 16.31 20.53
N PHE A 200 6.77 15.95 19.62
CA PHE A 200 6.71 16.35 18.23
C PHE A 200 6.45 15.14 17.34
N CYS A 201 5.24 15.05 16.78
CA CYS A 201 4.83 13.95 15.92
C CYS A 201 4.70 14.42 14.46
N VAL A 202 5.45 13.79 13.57
CA VAL A 202 5.38 14.06 12.12
C VAL A 202 5.11 12.75 11.40
N VAL A 203 4.03 12.75 10.61
CA VAL A 203 3.71 11.67 9.69
C VAL A 203 4.01 12.14 8.29
N TYR A 204 4.78 11.35 7.57
CA TYR A 204 5.05 11.56 6.15
C TYR A 204 4.85 10.25 5.40
N TYR A 205 4.69 10.38 4.10
CA TYR A 205 4.65 9.27 3.16
C TYR A 205 5.75 9.52 2.11
N ASP A 206 6.49 8.46 1.78
CA ASP A 206 7.60 8.46 0.83
C ASP A 206 7.27 7.46 -0.28
N ASP A 207 7.18 7.94 -1.52
CA ASP A 207 6.86 7.16 -2.73
C ASP A 207 8.12 6.58 -3.40
#